data_AF-A0A4Z0YMP5-F1
#
_entry.id   AF-A0A4Z0YMP5-F1
#
_cell.length_a   1.000
_cell.length_b   1.000
_cell.length_c   1.000
_cell.angle_alpha   90.00
_cell.angle_beta   90.00
_cell.angle_gamma   90.00
#
_symmetry.space_group_name_H-M   'P 1'
#
loop_
_entity.id
_entity.type
_entity.pdbx_description
1 polymer ?
#
loop_
_entity_poly.entity_id
_entity_poly.type
_entity_poly.pdbx_seq_one_letter_code
_entity_poly.pdbx_strand_id
1 'polypeptide(L)'
;MSISIRDSIRWLPGAPSEPTSTVVLTSPERRFVDIRILKGVKEPGASVDWAFAGISSSEIRDGVRHCTWRHVVDSRTSSPEAVVDEGDIFPQDDRHTLETGRMVNPATEKLTDYEEMWTDLEAEGIPEVKKNSDELIQHPGGRCVVLELKDEEHQERGMAVCLGRYCQGVVRIGHRFAAERWLWEDGEWKRKFRVGDLWIPSPEHMYSDTPSQGEQVRLGDVPLRWRVVEMS
;
A
#
# COMPACT_ATOMS: atom_id res chain seq x y z
N MET A 1 -9.40 4.88 7.23
CA MET A 1 -8.04 4.36 7.02
C MET A 1 -7.98 2.93 7.52
N SER A 2 -7.08 2.12 6.98
CA SER A 2 -6.85 0.74 7.43
C SER A 2 -5.44 0.27 7.10
N ILE A 3 -4.96 -0.68 7.89
CA ILE A 3 -3.79 -1.51 7.60
C ILE A 3 -4.32 -2.94 7.48
N SER A 4 -4.42 -3.47 6.26
CA SER A 4 -5.02 -4.78 6.00
C SER A 4 -3.93 -5.77 5.61
N ILE A 5 -3.84 -6.89 6.31
CA ILE A 5 -2.91 -8.00 6.03
C ILE A 5 -3.70 -9.14 5.44
N ARG A 6 -3.26 -9.69 4.29
CA ARG A 6 -3.92 -10.84 3.71
C ARG A 6 -3.47 -12.11 4.42
N ASP A 7 -4.41 -12.82 5.02
CA ASP A 7 -4.18 -14.10 5.70
C ASP A 7 -4.13 -15.25 4.72
N SER A 8 -4.99 -15.21 3.69
CA SER A 8 -5.00 -16.21 2.62
C SER A 8 -5.74 -15.73 1.38
N ILE A 9 -5.41 -16.37 0.26
CA ILE A 9 -6.17 -16.36 -0.99
C ILE A 9 -6.48 -17.80 -1.39
N ARG A 10 -7.68 -18.02 -1.92
CA ARG A 10 -8.00 -19.24 -2.68
C ARG A 10 -8.65 -18.89 -4.01
N TRP A 11 -8.34 -19.71 -5.00
CA TRP A 11 -9.03 -19.76 -6.28
C TRP A 11 -9.99 -20.93 -6.25
N LEU A 12 -11.30 -20.69 -6.35
CA LEU A 12 -12.28 -21.74 -6.11
C LEU A 12 -12.25 -22.82 -7.21
N PRO A 13 -12.41 -24.12 -6.85
CA PRO A 13 -12.65 -24.67 -5.50
C PRO A 13 -11.36 -25.07 -4.73
N GLY A 14 -10.20 -24.52 -5.13
CA GLY A 14 -8.91 -24.80 -4.52
C GLY A 14 -8.84 -24.45 -3.03
N ALA A 15 -7.89 -25.07 -2.33
CA ALA A 15 -7.62 -24.79 -0.92
C ALA A 15 -6.98 -23.39 -0.72
N PRO A 16 -7.23 -22.72 0.41
CA PRO A 16 -6.57 -21.48 0.76
C PRO A 16 -5.07 -21.65 0.96
N SER A 17 -4.32 -20.64 0.53
CA SER A 17 -2.88 -20.53 0.71
C SER A 17 -2.50 -19.06 0.84
N GLU A 18 -1.32 -18.74 1.36
CA GLU A 18 -0.83 -17.36 1.36
C GLU A 18 0.64 -17.32 0.90
N PRO A 19 0.87 -17.33 -0.43
CA PRO A 19 2.22 -17.37 -0.99
C PRO A 19 2.96 -16.03 -0.81
N THR A 20 2.28 -14.99 -0.32
CA THR A 20 2.85 -13.64 -0.21
C THR A 20 2.76 -13.05 1.19
N SER A 21 3.63 -12.09 1.49
CA SER A 21 3.44 -11.14 2.59
C SER A 21 2.73 -9.91 2.01
N THR A 22 1.41 -9.96 1.98
CA THR A 22 0.55 -8.90 1.44
C THR A 22 0.11 -7.95 2.52
N VAL A 23 0.30 -6.65 2.27
CA VAL A 23 -0.15 -5.56 3.13
C VAL A 23 -0.73 -4.47 2.24
N VAL A 24 -1.92 -4.01 2.59
CA VAL A 24 -2.58 -2.85 2.00
C VAL A 24 -2.66 -1.75 3.04
N LEU A 25 -2.11 -0.58 2.70
CA LEU A 25 -2.32 0.64 3.49
C LEU A 25 -3.37 1.48 2.78
N THR A 26 -4.45 1.84 3.47
CA THR A 26 -5.50 2.73 2.93
C THR A 26 -5.65 3.96 3.82
N SER A 27 -5.48 5.15 3.25
CA SER A 27 -5.63 6.44 3.93
C SER A 27 -7.10 6.81 4.21
N PRO A 28 -7.38 7.82 5.05
CA PRO A 28 -8.74 8.35 5.21
C PRO A 28 -9.44 8.77 3.91
N GLU A 29 -8.74 9.45 3.00
CA GLU A 29 -9.26 9.85 1.68
C GLU A 29 -9.16 8.73 0.63
N ARG A 30 -9.03 7.47 1.07
CA ARG A 30 -9.12 6.27 0.23
C ARG A 30 -7.99 6.11 -0.79
N ARG A 31 -6.85 6.77 -0.58
CA ARG A 31 -5.60 6.44 -1.29
C ARG A 31 -5.04 5.16 -0.72
N PHE A 32 -4.64 4.22 -1.57
CA PHE A 32 -4.11 2.95 -1.11
C PHE A 32 -2.80 2.56 -1.78
N VAL A 33 -2.00 1.76 -1.07
CA VAL A 33 -0.82 1.07 -1.60
C VAL A 33 -0.91 -0.40 -1.19
N ASP A 34 -1.01 -1.29 -2.18
CA ASP A 34 -0.96 -2.76 -2.04
C ASP A 34 0.41 -3.26 -2.51
N ILE A 35 1.12 -3.98 -1.65
CA ILE A 35 2.36 -4.67 -2.02
C ILE A 35 2.25 -6.14 -1.62
N ARG A 36 2.45 -7.03 -2.58
CA ARG A 36 2.42 -8.48 -2.43
C ARG A 36 3.82 -9.05 -2.66
N ILE A 37 4.50 -9.40 -1.57
CA ILE A 37 5.89 -9.91 -1.60
C ILE A 37 5.87 -11.43 -1.56
N LEU A 38 6.42 -12.12 -2.56
CA LEU A 38 6.54 -13.59 -2.57
C LEU A 38 7.35 -14.09 -1.37
N LYS A 39 6.79 -15.06 -0.63
CA LYS A 39 7.49 -15.74 0.47
C LYS A 39 8.47 -16.77 -0.09
N GLY A 40 9.60 -16.96 0.60
CA GLY A 40 10.57 -18.02 0.29
C GLY A 40 11.50 -17.74 -0.89
N VAL A 41 11.34 -16.62 -1.60
CA VAL A 41 12.26 -16.18 -2.66
C VAL A 41 13.49 -15.52 -2.02
N LYS A 42 14.68 -16.08 -2.29
CA LYS A 42 15.95 -15.54 -1.77
C LYS A 42 16.64 -14.57 -2.72
N GLU A 43 16.19 -14.50 -3.97
CA GLU A 43 16.79 -13.65 -4.99
C GLU A 43 16.36 -12.18 -4.82
N PRO A 44 17.31 -11.23 -4.69
CA PRO A 44 16.99 -9.81 -4.63
C PRO A 44 16.27 -9.33 -5.89
N GLY A 45 15.09 -8.72 -5.73
CA GLY A 45 14.32 -8.12 -6.82
C GLY A 45 13.33 -9.03 -7.55
N ALA A 46 13.46 -10.36 -7.46
CA ALA A 46 12.51 -11.33 -8.02
C ALA A 46 11.33 -11.64 -7.09
N SER A 47 11.21 -10.90 -5.99
CA SER A 47 10.33 -11.21 -4.86
C SER A 47 8.99 -10.45 -4.86
N VAL A 48 8.66 -9.65 -5.88
CA VAL A 48 7.36 -8.98 -5.99
C VAL A 48 6.40 -9.79 -6.85
N ASP A 49 5.24 -10.16 -6.31
CA ASP A 49 4.15 -10.77 -7.08
C ASP A 49 3.36 -9.68 -7.82
N TRP A 50 2.90 -8.69 -7.06
CA TRP A 50 2.17 -7.52 -7.55
C TRP A 50 2.39 -6.37 -6.57
N ALA A 51 2.59 -5.17 -7.09
CA ALA A 51 2.59 -3.97 -6.28
C ALA A 51 1.93 -2.83 -7.06
N PHE A 52 0.97 -2.16 -6.43
CA PHE A 52 0.16 -1.15 -7.08
C PHE A 52 -0.41 -0.18 -6.05
N ALA A 53 -0.89 0.96 -6.54
CA ALA A 53 -1.47 1.99 -5.72
C ALA A 53 -2.53 2.76 -6.49
N GLY A 54 -3.47 3.35 -5.77
CA GLY A 54 -4.61 3.99 -6.39
C GLY A 54 -5.60 4.58 -5.42
N ILE A 55 -6.84 4.70 -5.89
CA ILE A 55 -7.97 5.20 -5.11
C ILE A 55 -9.02 4.10 -4.98
N SER A 56 -9.47 3.83 -3.76
CA SER A 56 -10.58 2.92 -3.52
C SER A 56 -11.90 3.68 -3.40
N SER A 57 -12.98 3.03 -3.82
CA SER A 57 -14.35 3.48 -3.64
C SER A 57 -15.24 2.30 -3.29
N SER A 58 -16.35 2.56 -2.61
CA SER A 58 -17.29 1.50 -2.25
C SER A 58 -18.73 1.98 -2.35
N GLU A 59 -19.63 1.06 -2.66
CA GLU A 59 -21.08 1.28 -2.63
C GLU A 59 -21.79 0.05 -2.06
N ILE A 60 -23.07 0.20 -1.70
CA ILE A 60 -23.88 -0.93 -1.24
C ILE A 60 -24.71 -1.43 -2.43
N ARG A 61 -24.48 -2.67 -2.86
CA ARG A 61 -25.24 -3.37 -3.90
C ARG A 61 -25.95 -4.57 -3.26
N ASP A 62 -27.28 -4.61 -3.35
CA ASP A 62 -28.09 -5.72 -2.79
C ASP A 62 -27.77 -6.07 -1.32
N GLY A 63 -27.44 -5.05 -0.52
CA GLY A 63 -27.09 -5.20 0.90
C GLY A 63 -25.64 -5.62 1.17
N VAL A 64 -24.84 -5.86 0.13
CA VAL A 64 -23.41 -6.18 0.21
C VAL A 64 -22.58 -4.96 -0.12
N ARG A 65 -21.47 -4.76 0.60
CA ARG A 65 -20.52 -3.68 0.27
C ARG A 65 -19.66 -4.14 -0.90
N HIS A 66 -19.85 -3.49 -2.04
CA HIS A 66 -19.03 -3.67 -3.21
C HIS A 66 -17.93 -2.60 -3.23
N CYS A 67 -16.69 -3.02 -3.43
CA CYS A 67 -15.50 -2.16 -3.49
C CYS A 67 -14.87 -2.21 -4.88
N THR A 68 -14.32 -1.08 -5.31
CA THR A 68 -13.56 -0.94 -6.55
C THR A 68 -12.24 -0.24 -6.23
N TRP A 69 -11.15 -0.75 -6.79
CA TRP A 69 -9.80 -0.20 -6.64
C TRP A 69 -9.30 0.31 -7.99
N ARG A 70 -9.30 1.63 -8.17
CA ARG A 70 -8.81 2.24 -9.41
C ARG A 70 -7.31 2.45 -9.34
N HIS A 71 -6.56 1.70 -10.15
CA HIS A 71 -5.10 1.78 -10.15
C HIS A 71 -4.62 3.09 -10.76
N VAL A 72 -3.58 3.67 -10.14
CA VAL A 72 -2.84 4.85 -10.62
C VAL A 72 -1.39 4.46 -10.97
N VAL A 73 -0.83 3.51 -10.24
CA VAL A 73 0.50 2.92 -10.46
C VAL A 73 0.35 1.40 -10.39
N ASP A 74 0.97 0.67 -11.31
CA ASP A 74 0.93 -0.81 -11.34
C ASP A 74 2.28 -1.40 -11.79
N SER A 75 2.73 -2.45 -11.10
CA SER A 75 3.98 -3.16 -11.44
C SER A 75 3.86 -4.02 -12.70
N ARG A 76 2.66 -4.53 -13.00
CA ARG A 76 2.37 -5.47 -14.09
C ARG A 76 1.97 -4.78 -15.40
N THR A 77 1.55 -3.52 -15.35
CA THR A 77 1.12 -2.79 -16.56
C THR A 77 1.52 -1.30 -16.53
N SER A 78 1.72 -0.71 -17.70
CA SER A 78 1.86 0.74 -17.87
C SER A 78 0.53 1.45 -18.10
N SER A 79 -0.58 0.70 -18.24
CA SER A 79 -1.94 1.20 -18.42
C SER A 79 -2.82 0.78 -17.23
N PRO A 80 -2.55 1.32 -16.03
CA PRO A 80 -3.25 0.92 -14.81
C PRO A 80 -4.76 1.20 -14.88
N GLU A 81 -5.20 2.19 -15.66
CA GLU A 81 -6.61 2.50 -15.87
C GLU A 81 -7.41 1.41 -16.59
N ALA A 82 -6.74 0.46 -17.25
CA ALA A 82 -7.39 -0.68 -17.92
C ALA A 82 -7.55 -1.90 -17.00
N VAL A 83 -6.98 -1.86 -15.78
CA VAL A 83 -7.13 -2.93 -14.79
C VAL A 83 -8.52 -2.84 -14.18
N VAL A 84 -9.24 -3.97 -14.17
CA VAL A 84 -10.48 -4.13 -13.42
C VAL A 84 -10.14 -4.83 -12.12
N ASP A 85 -10.26 -4.10 -11.02
CA ASP A 85 -10.04 -4.60 -9.66
C ASP A 85 -11.24 -4.22 -8.78
N GLU A 86 -12.05 -5.21 -8.43
CA GLU A 86 -13.30 -5.05 -7.70
C GLU A 86 -13.66 -6.34 -6.94
N GLY A 87 -14.39 -6.18 -5.85
CA GLY A 87 -14.71 -7.27 -4.94
C GLY A 87 -15.81 -6.92 -3.95
N ASP A 88 -16.52 -7.94 -3.51
CA ASP A 88 -17.57 -7.86 -2.50
C ASP A 88 -16.99 -8.16 -1.11
N ILE A 89 -17.36 -7.33 -0.14
CA ILE A 89 -16.80 -7.31 1.20
C ILE A 89 -17.80 -7.86 2.21
N PHE A 90 -17.39 -8.91 2.93
CA PHE A 90 -18.16 -9.59 3.97
C PHE A 90 -17.40 -9.58 5.29
N PRO A 91 -17.72 -8.65 6.22
CA PRO A 91 -17.17 -8.70 7.57
C PRO A 91 -17.48 -10.04 8.24
N GLN A 92 -16.47 -10.66 8.84
CA GLN A 92 -16.61 -11.93 9.57
C GLN A 92 -16.68 -11.68 11.08
N ASP A 93 -15.83 -10.78 11.57
CA ASP A 93 -15.82 -10.28 12.95
C ASP A 93 -15.21 -8.86 12.99
N ASP A 94 -14.82 -8.38 14.17
CA ASP A 94 -14.28 -7.04 14.38
C ASP A 94 -12.96 -6.76 13.65
N ARG A 95 -12.23 -7.80 13.22
CA ARG A 95 -10.91 -7.67 12.57
C ARG A 95 -10.78 -8.42 11.26
N HIS A 96 -11.63 -9.41 11.00
CA HIS A 96 -11.52 -10.23 9.81
C HIS A 96 -12.58 -9.87 8.78
N THR A 97 -12.13 -9.79 7.53
CA THR A 97 -12.95 -9.48 6.37
C THR A 97 -12.71 -10.52 5.28
N LEU A 98 -13.80 -11.11 4.79
CA LEU A 98 -13.77 -11.93 3.58
C LEU A 98 -14.07 -11.03 2.38
N GLU A 99 -13.13 -10.97 1.45
CA GLU A 99 -13.34 -10.39 0.13
C GLU A 99 -13.59 -11.53 -0.87
N THR A 100 -14.58 -11.36 -1.74
CA THR A 100 -14.82 -12.27 -2.86
C THR A 100 -14.89 -11.51 -4.16
N GLY A 101 -14.35 -12.08 -5.23
CA GLY A 101 -14.41 -11.47 -6.55
C GLY A 101 -14.08 -12.46 -7.64
N ARG A 102 -13.82 -11.95 -8.83
CA ARG A 102 -13.47 -12.76 -9.99
C ARG A 102 -12.36 -12.09 -10.79
N MET A 103 -11.23 -12.77 -10.93
CA MET A 103 -10.10 -12.28 -11.72
C MET A 103 -9.40 -13.43 -12.45
N VAL A 104 -8.48 -13.10 -13.36
CA VAL A 104 -7.69 -14.12 -14.07
C VAL A 104 -6.71 -14.77 -13.08
N ASN A 105 -6.86 -16.08 -12.87
CA ASN A 105 -5.93 -16.84 -12.06
C ASN A 105 -4.58 -16.93 -12.80
N PRO A 106 -3.46 -16.42 -12.22
CA PRO A 106 -2.18 -16.35 -12.91
C PRO A 106 -1.59 -17.72 -13.23
N ALA A 107 -1.97 -18.78 -12.50
CA ALA A 107 -1.48 -20.13 -12.75
C ALA A 107 -2.22 -20.86 -13.87
N THR A 108 -3.47 -20.47 -14.16
CA THR A 108 -4.32 -21.15 -15.15
C THR A 108 -4.72 -20.27 -16.33
N GLU A 109 -4.45 -18.96 -16.24
CA GLU A 109 -4.84 -17.92 -17.19
C GLU A 109 -6.36 -17.84 -17.44
N LYS A 110 -7.16 -18.41 -16.52
CA LYS A 110 -8.63 -18.45 -16.62
C LYS A 110 -9.26 -17.51 -15.62
N LEU A 111 -10.32 -16.85 -16.06
CA LEU A 111 -11.21 -16.11 -15.19
C LEU A 111 -11.79 -17.06 -14.13
N THR A 112 -11.49 -16.80 -12.86
CA THR A 112 -11.79 -17.70 -11.75
C THR A 112 -12.30 -16.89 -10.56
N ASP A 113 -13.29 -17.43 -9.85
CA ASP A 113 -13.74 -16.87 -8.58
C ASP A 113 -12.64 -17.01 -7.53
N TYR A 114 -12.41 -15.95 -6.77
CA TYR A 114 -11.45 -15.94 -5.68
C TYR A 114 -12.11 -15.55 -4.37
N GLU A 115 -11.46 -15.95 -3.29
CA GLU A 115 -11.73 -15.45 -1.95
C GLU A 115 -10.41 -15.05 -1.30
N GLU A 116 -10.37 -13.86 -0.70
CA GLU A 116 -9.26 -13.36 0.10
C GLU A 116 -9.75 -13.12 1.54
N MET A 117 -9.03 -13.68 2.50
CA MET A 117 -9.25 -13.41 3.91
C MET A 117 -8.26 -12.36 4.38
N TRP A 118 -8.76 -11.32 5.02
CA TRP A 118 -8.01 -10.16 5.46
C TRP A 118 -8.13 -9.97 6.97
N THR A 119 -7.03 -9.64 7.63
CA THR A 119 -6.99 -9.12 9.00
C THR A 119 -6.69 -7.63 8.97
N ASP A 120 -7.59 -6.83 9.53
CA ASP A 120 -7.41 -5.39 9.74
C ASP A 120 -6.72 -5.10 11.08
N LEU A 121 -5.69 -4.26 11.02
CA LEU A 121 -4.96 -3.79 12.19
C LEU A 121 -5.30 -2.33 12.50
N GLU A 122 -5.35 -2.04 13.80
CA GLU A 122 -5.39 -0.66 14.29
C GLU A 122 -4.08 0.06 13.97
N ALA A 123 -4.20 1.31 13.54
CA ALA A 123 -3.03 2.13 13.26
C ALA A 123 -2.41 2.59 14.58
N GLU A 124 -1.32 1.93 14.99
CA GLU A 124 -0.53 2.33 16.16
C GLU A 124 0.43 3.47 15.81
N GLY A 125 0.51 4.49 16.68
CA GLY A 125 1.51 5.55 16.59
C GLY A 125 2.94 5.05 16.82
N ILE A 126 3.89 5.78 16.25
CA ILE A 126 5.30 5.69 16.68
C ILE A 126 5.48 6.55 17.93
N PRO A 127 6.27 6.12 18.94
CA PRO A 127 6.56 6.97 20.08
C PRO A 127 7.33 8.22 19.64
N GLU A 128 6.85 9.41 20.02
CA GLU A 128 7.54 10.67 19.76
C GLU A 128 8.31 11.12 21.00
N VAL A 129 9.57 11.52 20.85
CA VAL A 129 10.31 12.19 21.92
C VAL A 129 9.86 13.65 21.94
N LYS A 130 9.33 14.09 23.07
CA LYS A 130 8.90 15.47 23.26
C LYS A 130 10.12 16.39 23.13
N LYS A 131 10.05 17.43 22.29
CA LYS A 131 11.13 18.41 22.17
C LYS A 131 11.47 18.97 23.55
N ASN A 132 12.71 18.77 24.00
CA ASN A 132 13.27 19.16 25.30
C ASN A 132 12.84 18.31 26.52
N SER A 133 12.40 17.06 26.34
CA SER A 133 12.36 16.09 27.44
C SER A 133 12.56 14.65 26.95
N ASP A 134 13.01 13.76 27.85
CA ASP A 134 13.08 12.32 27.60
C ASP A 134 11.70 11.63 27.72
N GLU A 135 10.60 12.42 27.79
CA GLU A 135 9.24 11.87 27.84
C GLU A 135 8.79 11.43 26.45
N LEU A 136 8.41 10.16 26.35
CA LEU A 136 7.76 9.62 25.15
C LEU A 136 6.27 10.00 25.17
N ILE A 137 5.83 10.69 24.12
CA ILE A 137 4.41 10.89 23.84
C ILE A 137 3.94 9.73 22.98
N GLN A 138 2.97 8.98 23.50
CA GLN A 138 2.20 8.04 22.69
C GLN A 138 0.95 8.75 22.20
N HIS A 139 0.87 9.02 20.90
CA HIS A 139 -0.39 9.44 20.29
C HIS A 139 -1.28 8.20 20.15
N PRO A 140 -2.53 8.23 20.66
CA PRO A 140 -3.41 7.05 20.69
C PRO A 140 -3.91 6.60 19.31
N GLY A 141 -3.54 7.31 18.22
CA GLY A 141 -3.81 6.90 16.84
C GLY A 141 -2.58 7.11 15.95
N GLY A 142 -2.43 6.25 14.94
CA GLY A 142 -1.36 6.35 13.96
C GLY A 142 -1.56 7.52 13.02
N ARG A 143 -0.56 8.38 12.89
CA ARG A 143 -0.48 9.44 11.88
C ARG A 143 -0.53 8.82 10.48
N CYS A 144 -1.27 9.44 9.57
CA CYS A 144 -1.29 9.10 8.15
C CYS A 144 -0.71 10.26 7.33
N VAL A 145 0.23 9.96 6.44
CA VAL A 145 0.75 10.90 5.45
C VAL A 145 0.76 10.20 4.10
N VAL A 146 0.28 10.88 3.06
CA VAL A 146 0.31 10.37 1.70
C VAL A 146 1.06 11.32 0.79
N LEU A 147 2.02 10.79 0.05
CA LEU A 147 2.73 11.50 -1.01
C LEU A 147 2.36 10.91 -2.36
N GLU A 148 2.18 11.79 -3.34
CA GLU A 148 1.92 11.44 -4.73
C GLU A 148 2.98 12.06 -5.64
N LEU A 149 3.47 11.28 -6.59
CA LEU A 149 4.19 11.77 -7.75
C LEU A 149 3.26 11.66 -8.95
N LYS A 150 3.05 12.77 -9.66
CA LYS A 150 2.22 12.80 -10.85
C LYS A 150 2.80 13.77 -11.88
N ASP A 151 3.32 13.20 -12.96
CA ASP A 151 3.72 13.92 -14.17
C ASP A 151 3.07 13.22 -15.37
N GLU A 152 2.04 13.84 -15.95
CA GLU A 152 1.32 13.28 -17.09
C GLU A 152 2.13 13.38 -18.39
N GLU A 153 2.97 14.40 -18.54
CA GLU A 153 3.80 14.64 -19.73
C GLU A 153 4.86 13.55 -19.87
N HIS A 154 5.49 13.19 -18.76
CA HIS A 154 6.56 12.19 -18.71
C HIS A 154 6.10 10.79 -18.28
N GLN A 155 4.79 10.61 -18.09
CA GLN A 155 4.18 9.37 -17.58
C GLN A 155 4.83 8.86 -16.28
N GLU A 156 5.13 9.77 -15.37
CA GLU A 156 5.69 9.44 -14.06
C GLU A 156 4.57 9.42 -13.04
N ARG A 157 4.45 8.31 -12.31
CA ARG A 157 3.39 8.11 -11.32
C ARG A 157 3.96 7.41 -10.10
N GLY A 158 3.60 7.89 -8.92
CA GLY A 158 4.02 7.29 -7.66
C GLY A 158 3.04 7.59 -6.56
N MET A 159 2.92 6.67 -5.60
CA MET A 159 2.16 6.89 -4.39
C MET A 159 2.88 6.22 -3.21
N ALA A 160 3.00 6.95 -2.11
CA ALA A 160 3.54 6.45 -0.86
C ALA A 160 2.59 6.80 0.28
N VAL A 161 2.27 5.81 1.11
CA VAL A 161 1.41 5.93 2.28
C VAL A 161 2.22 5.52 3.50
N CYS A 162 2.28 6.41 4.49
CA CYS A 162 2.85 6.13 5.79
C CYS A 162 1.73 6.24 6.81
N LEU A 163 1.35 5.13 7.42
CA LEU A 163 0.21 5.00 8.33
C LEU A 163 0.66 4.29 9.61
N GLY A 164 0.71 5.03 10.70
CA GLY A 164 1.21 4.54 11.98
C GLY A 164 2.61 3.95 11.82
N ARG A 165 2.79 2.69 12.22
CA ARG A 165 4.06 1.95 12.13
C ARG A 165 4.39 1.38 10.76
N TYR A 166 3.55 1.58 9.75
CA TYR A 166 3.77 1.05 8.41
C TYR A 166 4.02 2.17 7.40
N CYS A 167 4.93 1.93 6.46
CA CYS A 167 5.08 2.77 5.28
C CYS A 167 5.24 1.89 4.04
N GLN A 168 4.50 2.20 2.99
CA GLN A 168 4.65 1.56 1.69
C GLN A 168 4.65 2.61 0.60
N GLY A 169 5.41 2.36 -0.47
CA GLY A 169 5.33 3.19 -1.66
C GLY A 169 5.68 2.43 -2.91
N VAL A 170 5.11 2.90 -4.02
CA VAL A 170 5.36 2.40 -5.38
C VAL A 170 5.56 3.57 -6.32
N VAL A 171 6.40 3.40 -7.34
CA VAL A 171 6.64 4.42 -8.37
C VAL A 171 6.93 3.77 -9.71
N ARG A 172 6.45 4.38 -10.79
CA ARG A 172 6.68 4.00 -12.17
C ARG A 172 7.09 5.22 -13.00
N ILE A 173 8.15 5.05 -13.79
CA ILE A 173 8.65 6.05 -14.74
C ILE A 173 8.93 5.34 -16.06
N GLY A 174 8.05 5.53 -17.04
CA GLY A 174 8.06 4.76 -18.28
C GLY A 174 7.99 3.24 -18.01
N HIS A 175 9.07 2.52 -18.33
CA HIS A 175 9.17 1.07 -18.11
C HIS A 175 9.79 0.68 -16.77
N ARG A 176 10.36 1.63 -16.02
CA ARG A 176 10.99 1.35 -14.71
C ARG A 176 9.93 1.37 -13.62
N PHE A 177 10.06 0.47 -12.66
CA PHE A 177 9.19 0.37 -11.50
C PHE A 177 10.02 0.15 -10.22
N ALA A 178 9.55 0.69 -9.11
CA ALA A 178 10.09 0.40 -7.80
C ALA A 178 9.00 0.33 -6.74
N ALA A 179 9.26 -0.44 -5.69
CA ALA A 179 8.39 -0.55 -4.52
C ALA A 179 9.20 -0.75 -3.23
N GLU A 180 8.69 -0.23 -2.13
CA GLU A 180 9.29 -0.32 -0.80
C GLU A 180 8.24 -0.57 0.29
N ARG A 181 8.63 -1.36 1.30
CA ARG A 181 7.91 -1.49 2.57
C ARG A 181 8.86 -1.24 3.73
N TRP A 182 8.41 -0.43 4.68
CA TRP A 182 9.07 -0.15 5.94
C TRP A 182 8.14 -0.45 7.11
N LEU A 183 8.73 -0.90 8.21
CA LEU A 183 8.04 -1.15 9.46
C LEU A 183 8.81 -0.49 10.60
N TRP A 184 8.10 0.18 11.50
CA TRP A 184 8.67 0.66 12.75
C TRP A 184 8.67 -0.47 13.77
N GLU A 185 9.87 -0.89 14.19
CA GLU A 185 10.09 -1.92 15.20
C GLU A 185 11.38 -1.65 15.96
N ASP A 186 11.45 -2.07 17.22
CA ASP A 186 12.62 -1.87 18.08
C ASP A 186 13.10 -0.41 18.20
N GLY A 187 12.17 0.54 18.04
CA GLY A 187 12.45 1.98 18.16
C GLY A 187 13.07 2.62 16.90
N GLU A 188 13.06 1.93 15.76
CA GLU A 188 13.56 2.47 14.50
C GLU A 188 12.75 2.02 13.28
N TRP A 189 12.85 2.78 12.19
CA TRP A 189 12.30 2.37 10.89
C TRP A 189 13.22 1.36 10.22
N LYS A 190 12.71 0.17 9.95
CA LYS A 190 13.44 -0.87 9.20
C LYS A 190 12.82 -1.11 7.84
N ARG A 191 13.63 -0.99 6.79
CA ARG A 191 13.21 -1.36 5.44
C ARG A 191 13.08 -2.87 5.35
N LYS A 192 11.85 -3.36 5.20
CA LYS A 192 11.53 -4.79 5.09
C LYS A 192 11.58 -5.28 3.65
N PHE A 193 11.41 -4.38 2.69
CA PHE A 193 11.35 -4.72 1.28
C PHE A 193 11.82 -3.58 0.39
N ARG A 194 12.51 -3.94 -0.70
CA ARG A 194 12.88 -3.03 -1.79
C ARG A 194 13.00 -3.79 -3.10
N VAL A 195 12.42 -3.25 -4.16
CA VAL A 195 12.67 -3.64 -5.56
C VAL A 195 12.83 -2.40 -6.43
N GLY A 196 13.61 -2.52 -7.51
CA GLY A 196 13.88 -1.44 -8.45
C GLY A 196 14.93 -0.45 -7.95
N ASP A 197 15.20 0.57 -8.78
CA ASP A 197 16.22 1.61 -8.56
C ASP A 197 15.66 3.04 -8.41
N LEU A 198 14.36 3.23 -8.70
CA LEU A 198 13.70 4.54 -8.56
C LEU A 198 13.54 4.95 -7.09
N TRP A 199 13.87 6.20 -6.79
CA TRP A 199 13.74 6.73 -5.43
C TRP A 199 12.26 6.90 -5.01
N ILE A 200 11.97 6.49 -3.77
CA ILE A 200 10.66 6.63 -3.11
C ILE A 200 10.91 7.35 -1.77
N PRO A 201 10.07 8.32 -1.36
CA PRO A 201 10.16 8.94 -0.04
C PRO A 201 10.13 7.89 1.08
N SER A 202 11.16 7.90 1.94
CA SER A 202 11.22 7.03 3.12
C SER A 202 10.35 7.58 4.26
N PRO A 203 10.07 6.78 5.31
CA PRO A 203 9.32 7.26 6.48
C PRO A 203 9.89 8.53 7.09
N GLU A 204 11.22 8.70 7.12
CA GLU A 204 11.87 9.91 7.65
C GLU A 204 11.44 11.18 6.92
N HIS A 205 11.24 11.10 5.60
CA HIS A 205 10.74 12.23 4.81
C HIS A 205 9.27 12.56 5.12
N MET A 206 8.49 11.55 5.54
CA MET A 206 7.05 11.66 5.80
C MET A 206 6.72 11.99 7.26
N TYR A 207 7.59 11.58 8.20
CA TYR A 207 7.47 11.77 9.64
C TYR A 207 8.29 12.94 10.20
N SER A 208 9.17 13.57 9.41
CA SER A 208 9.86 14.78 9.86
C SER A 208 8.88 15.86 10.34
N ASP A 209 9.37 16.80 11.16
CA ASP A 209 8.55 17.75 11.93
C ASP A 209 7.68 18.73 11.12
N THR A 210 7.66 18.69 9.77
CA THR A 210 6.99 19.77 9.03
C THR A 210 6.49 19.51 7.60
N PRO A 211 6.29 18.30 7.04
CA PRO A 211 5.64 18.22 5.74
C PRO A 211 4.24 18.83 5.88
N SER A 212 3.98 19.94 5.20
CA SER A 212 2.64 20.56 5.15
C SER A 212 1.90 20.02 3.94
N GLN A 213 0.57 19.89 4.02
CA GLN A 213 -0.20 19.50 2.83
C GLN A 213 0.09 20.47 1.67
N GLY A 214 0.40 19.93 0.49
CA GLY A 214 0.85 20.69 -0.68
C GLY A 214 2.37 20.88 -0.80
N GLU A 215 3.15 20.56 0.24
CA GLU A 215 4.61 20.63 0.21
C GLU A 215 5.19 19.62 -0.79
N GLN A 216 6.32 19.98 -1.39
CA GLN A 216 7.07 19.10 -2.28
C GLN A 216 8.26 18.49 -1.56
N VAL A 217 8.33 17.16 -1.57
CA VAL A 217 9.45 16.40 -1.05
C VAL A 217 10.34 15.95 -2.22
N ARG A 218 11.64 16.18 -2.07
CA ARG A 218 12.66 15.86 -3.08
C ARG A 218 13.92 15.35 -2.39
N LEU A 219 14.68 14.48 -3.04
CA LEU A 219 15.99 14.06 -2.60
C LEU A 219 17.08 14.75 -3.43
N GLY A 220 17.80 15.71 -2.85
CA GLY A 220 18.95 16.36 -3.48
C GLY A 220 18.70 16.79 -4.93
N ASP A 221 19.54 16.32 -5.85
CA ASP A 221 19.47 16.60 -7.29
C ASP A 221 18.53 15.67 -8.08
N VAL A 222 17.75 14.81 -7.41
CA VAL A 222 16.80 13.91 -8.08
C VAL A 222 15.65 14.74 -8.67
N PRO A 223 15.31 14.57 -9.97
CA PRO A 223 14.29 15.39 -10.63
C PRO A 223 12.86 15.11 -10.15
N LEU A 224 12.65 13.97 -9.47
CA LEU A 224 11.35 13.50 -9.00
C LEU A 224 10.78 14.41 -7.92
N ARG A 225 9.54 14.86 -8.14
CA ARG A 225 8.82 15.74 -7.22
C ARG A 225 7.61 15.03 -6.66
N TRP A 226 7.71 14.63 -5.40
CA TRP A 226 6.59 14.08 -4.67
C TRP A 226 5.88 15.21 -3.93
N ARG A 227 4.55 15.17 -3.89
CA ARG A 227 3.73 16.15 -3.19
C ARG A 227 3.00 15.49 -2.05
N VAL A 228 3.00 16.12 -0.88
CA VAL A 228 2.13 15.73 0.24
C VAL A 228 0.69 16.04 -0.16
N VAL A 229 -0.12 15.01 -0.39
CA VAL A 229 -1.52 15.18 -0.83
C VAL A 229 -2.53 15.00 0.28
N GLU A 230 -2.13 14.35 1.38
CA GLU A 230 -3.02 14.04 2.51
C GLU A 230 -2.22 13.92 3.81
N MET A 231 -2.81 14.41 4.90
CA MET A 231 -2.31 14.29 6.26
C MET A 231 -3.46 14.15 7.25
N SER A 232 -3.35 13.22 8.21
CA SER A 232 -4.33 13.05 9.30
C SER A 232 -3.70 12.47 10.55
#